data_AF-A0A5C4XIQ5-F1
#
_entry.id   AF-A0A5C4XIQ5-F1
#
_cell.length_a   1.000
_cell.length_b   1.000
_cell.length_c   1.000
_cell.angle_alpha   90.00
_cell.angle_beta   90.00
_cell.angle_gamma   90.00
#
_symmetry.space_group_name_H-M   'P 1'
#
loop_
_entity.id
_entity.type
_entity.pdbx_description
1 polymer ?
#
loop_
_entity_poly.entity_id
_entity_poly.type
_entity_poly.pdbx_seq_one_letter_code
_entity_poly.pdbx_strand_id
1 'polypeptide(L)' 'MGRPRELTQDERADLIRRGYRPVEIWVPDGASEAYRQDAARQAQASVEADRRAGLTELVDPGAAEDWDKP' A
#
# COMPACT_ATOMS: atom_id res chain seq x y z
N MET A 1 -8.26 -1.39 13.78
CA MET A 1 -7.87 0.01 13.51
C MET A 1 -8.96 0.62 12.63
N GLY A 2 -9.67 1.66 13.07
CA GLY A 2 -10.75 2.28 12.30
C GLY A 2 -10.22 3.17 11.17
N ARG A 3 -11.03 3.45 10.15
CA ARG A 3 -10.70 4.41 9.07
C ARG A 3 -10.29 5.74 9.71
N PRO A 4 -9.11 6.31 9.38
CA PRO A 4 -8.73 7.63 9.87
C PRO A 4 -9.83 8.64 9.55
N ARG A 5 -10.26 9.40 10.55
CA ARG A 5 -11.23 10.47 10.35
C ARG A 5 -10.58 11.55 9.47
N GLU A 6 -11.34 12.08 8.52
CA GLU A 6 -10.92 13.26 7.78
C GLU A 6 -10.73 14.45 8.72
N LEU A 7 -9.66 15.21 8.52
CA LEU A 7 -9.39 16.42 9.27
C LEU A 7 -10.50 17.45 9.01
N THR A 8 -10.91 18.17 10.06
CA THR A 8 -11.77 19.34 9.87
C THR A 8 -10.98 20.47 9.18
N GLN A 9 -11.69 21.48 8.69
CA GLN A 9 -11.04 22.65 8.08
C GLN A 9 -10.11 23.37 9.06
N ASP A 10 -10.48 23.46 10.34
CA ASP A 10 -9.68 24.11 11.38
C ASP A 10 -8.41 23.32 11.69
N GLU A 11 -8.51 21.99 11.81
CA GLU A 11 -7.38 21.10 12.03
C GLU A 11 -6.39 21.18 10.85
N ARG A 12 -6.91 21.20 9.62
CA ARG A 12 -6.11 21.37 8.42
C ARG A 12 -5.42 22.74 8.38
N ALA A 13 -6.12 23.80 8.76
CA ALA A 13 -5.58 25.17 8.78
C ALA A 13 -4.46 25.33 9.82
N ASP A 14 -4.58 24.69 10.99
CA ASP A 14 -3.52 24.69 12.00
C ASP A 14 -2.23 24.02 11.50
N LEU A 15 -2.36 22.85 10.85
CA LEU A 15 -1.22 22.17 10.26
C LEU A 15 -0.51 23.02 9.20
N ILE A 16 -1.27 23.71 8.35
CA ILE A 16 -0.69 24.63 7.35
C ILE A 16 0.04 25.79 8.03
N ARG A 17 -0.54 26.37 9.09
CA ARG A 17 0.08 27.47 9.86
C ARG A 17 1.40 27.03 10.50
N ARG A 18 1.48 25.78 10.93
CA ARG A 18 2.70 25.15 11.47
C ARG A 18 3.75 24.83 10.39
N GLY A 19 3.46 25.12 9.12
CA GLY A 19 4.38 24.93 8.00
C GLY A 19 4.26 23.58 7.29
N TYR A 20 3.34 22.71 7.70
CA TYR A 20 3.09 21.46 6.98
C TYR A 20 2.45 21.73 5.60
N ARG A 21 2.72 20.82 4.66
CA ARG A 21 2.16 20.85 3.31
C ARG A 21 1.29 19.61 3.10
N PRO A 22 0.04 19.76 2.62
CA PRO A 22 -0.81 18.62 2.33
C PRO A 22 -0.23 17.83 1.15
N VAL A 23 -0.26 16.51 1.27
CA VAL A 23 0.05 15.57 0.18
C VAL A 23 -1.12 14.62 0.08
N GLU A 24 -1.64 14.44 -1.13
CA GLU A 24 -2.70 13.48 -1.42
C GLU A 24 -2.05 12.21 -2.00
N ILE A 25 -2.36 11.08 -1.38
CA ILE A 25 -1.95 9.76 -1.87
C ILE A 25 -3.21 8.90 -2.06
N TRP A 26 -3.24 8.16 -3.16
CA TRP A 26 -4.26 7.16 -3.39
C TRP A 26 -3.80 5.86 -2.77
N VAL A 27 -4.51 5.43 -1.73
CA VAL A 27 -4.24 4.16 -1.05
C VAL A 27 -5.35 3.18 -1.41
N PRO A 28 -5.01 1.98 -1.90
CA PRO A 28 -5.99 0.92 -2.11
C PRO A 28 -6.71 0.55 -0.81
N ASP A 29 -7.97 0.14 -0.90
CA ASP A 29 -8.71 -0.34 0.26
C ASP A 29 -8.18 -1.72 0.71
N GLY A 30 -7.27 -1.71 1.69
CA GLY A 30 -6.72 -2.94 2.27
C GLY A 30 -7.75 -3.83 2.98
N ALA A 31 -8.94 -3.31 3.31
CA ALA A 31 -10.02 -4.11 3.89
C ALA A 31 -10.84 -4.87 2.83
N SER A 32 -10.75 -4.50 1.55
CA SER A 32 -11.42 -5.17 0.45
C SER A 32 -10.78 -6.54 0.16
N GLU A 33 -11.56 -7.60 0.36
CA GLU A 33 -11.14 -8.97 0.05
C GLU A 33 -10.84 -9.14 -1.45
N ALA A 34 -11.66 -8.55 -2.32
CA ALA A 34 -11.44 -8.60 -3.77
C ALA A 34 -10.12 -7.94 -4.17
N TYR A 35 -9.77 -6.81 -3.53
CA TYR A 35 -8.47 -6.16 -3.76
C TYR A 35 -7.31 -7.03 -3.30
N ARG A 36 -7.40 -7.63 -2.09
CA ARG A 36 -6.35 -8.51 -1.57
C ARG A 36 -6.10 -9.72 -2.48
N GLN A 37 -7.16 -10.36 -2.97
CA GLN A 37 -7.04 -11.50 -3.88
C GLN A 37 -6.38 -11.11 -5.20
N ASP A 38 -6.77 -9.98 -5.79
CA ASP A 38 -6.18 -9.52 -7.04
C ASP A 38 -4.71 -9.09 -6.85
N ALA A 39 -4.38 -8.42 -5.76
CA ALA A 39 -3.01 -8.06 -5.42
C ALA A 39 -2.11 -9.30 -5.28
N ALA A 40 -2.57 -10.34 -4.58
CA ALA A 40 -1.83 -11.60 -4.44
C ALA A 40 -1.59 -12.27 -5.80
N ARG A 41 -2.62 -12.33 -6.66
CA ARG A 41 -2.52 -12.86 -8.03
C ARG A 41 -1.50 -12.07 -8.86
N GLN A 42 -1.50 -10.75 -8.76
CA GLN A 42 -0.57 -9.88 -9.49
C GLN A 42 0.89 -10.04 -9.00
N ALA A 43 1.10 -10.18 -7.69
CA ALA A 43 2.42 -10.44 -7.12
C ALA A 43 3.01 -11.75 -7.66
N GLN A 44 2.22 -12.82 -7.65
CA GLN A 44 2.63 -14.11 -8.22
C GLN A 44 2.97 -14.01 -9.72
N ALA A 45 2.12 -13.34 -10.50
CA ALA A 45 2.34 -13.15 -11.93
C ALA A 45 3.63 -12.36 -12.22
N SER A 46 3.95 -11.36 -11.40
CA SER A 46 5.17 -10.56 -11.52
C SER A 46 6.41 -11.41 -11.25
N VAL A 47 6.39 -12.22 -10.18
CA VAL A 47 7.47 -13.15 -9.87
C VAL A 47 7.70 -14.18 -10.98
N GLU A 48 6.62 -14.71 -11.58
CA GLU A 48 6.75 -15.61 -12.72
C GLU A 48 7.36 -14.93 -13.95
N ALA A 49 6.97 -13.68 -14.23
CA ALA A 49 7.53 -12.90 -15.33
C ALA A 49 9.03 -12.66 -15.13
N ASP A 50 9.44 -12.26 -13.93
CA ASP A 50 10.84 -12.03 -13.56
C ASP A 50 11.66 -13.32 -13.69
N ARG A 51 11.13 -14.45 -13.21
CA ARG A 51 11.77 -15.78 -13.39
C ARG A 51 11.98 -16.12 -14.86
N ARG A 52 10.99 -15.85 -15.73
CA ARG A 52 11.10 -16.08 -17.18
C ARG A 52 12.14 -15.16 -17.82
N ALA A 53 12.33 -13.95 -17.28
CA ALA A 53 13.35 -13.00 -17.70
C ALA A 53 14.74 -13.28 -17.11
N GLY A 54 14.89 -14.28 -16.23
CA GLY A 54 16.15 -14.59 -15.55
C GLY A 54 16.49 -13.61 -14.41
N LEU A 55 15.54 -12.78 -13.97
CA LEU A 55 15.70 -11.82 -12.88
C LEU A 55 15.37 -12.51 -11.55
N THR A 56 16.34 -13.20 -10.95
CA THR A 56 16.11 -14.02 -9.75
C THR A 56 16.52 -13.37 -8.42
N GLU A 57 17.21 -12.23 -8.45
CA GLU A 57 17.83 -11.65 -7.26
C GLU A 57 16.86 -10.91 -6.31
N LEU A 58 15.68 -10.49 -6.80
CA LEU A 58 14.71 -9.67 -6.05
C LEU A 58 13.28 -10.21 -6.10
N VAL A 59 13.10 -11.50 -6.42
CA VAL A 59 11.78 -12.12 -6.46
C VAL A 59 11.37 -12.63 -5.09
N ASP A 60 10.41 -11.95 -4.47
CA ASP A 60 9.75 -12.42 -3.25
C ASP A 60 8.25 -12.66 -3.52
N PRO A 61 7.83 -13.92 -3.75
CA PRO A 61 6.42 -14.27 -3.92
C PRO A 61 5.62 -14.18 -2.61
N GLY A 62 6.30 -14.08 -1.47
CA GLY A 62 5.72 -14.03 -0.12
C GLY A 62 5.73 -12.63 0.50
N ALA A 63 6.02 -11.58 -0.29
CA ALA A 63 6.14 -10.23 0.22
C ALA A 63 4.83 -9.68 0.84
N ALA A 64 3.68 -10.31 0.56
CA ALA A 64 2.41 -9.95 1.16
C ALA A 64 2.31 -10.45 2.62
N GLU A 65 2.86 -11.61 2.90
CA GLU A 65 2.90 -12.25 4.21
C GLU A 65 3.90 -11.57 5.16
N ASP A 66 4.85 -10.82 4.60
CA ASP A 66 5.84 -10.04 5.35
C ASP A 66 5.24 -8.90 6.18
N TRP A 67 4.10 -8.35 5.75
CA TRP A 67 3.42 -7.26 6.45
C TRP A 67 2.84 -7.65 7.80
N ASP A 68 2.58 -8.95 8.00
CA ASP A 68 2.01 -9.52 9.22
C ASP A 68 3.06 -10.20 10.12
N LYS A 69 4.35 -10.11 9.77
CA LYS A 69 5.43 -10.59 10.64
C LYS A 69 5.48 -9.76 11.95
N PRO A 70 5.73 -10.41 13.11
CA PRO A 70 5.77 -9.76 14.41
C PRO A 70 6.89 -8.73 14.58
#